data_AF-A0A7W4AZ37-F1
#
_entry.id   AF-A0A7W4AZ37-F1
#
_cell.length_a   1.000
_cell.length_b   1.000
_cell.length_c   1.000
_cell.angle_alpha   90.00
_cell.angle_beta   90.00
_cell.angle_gamma   90.00
#
_symmetry.space_group_name_H-M   'P 1'
#
loop_
_entity.id
_entity.type
_entity.pdbx_description
1 polymer ?
#
loop_
_entity_poly.entity_id
_entity_poly.type
_entity_poly.pdbx_seq_one_letter_code
_entity_poly.pdbx_strand_id
1 'polypeptide(L)'
;MTPKTDFFFKNIKSDVPVIGASDLNNISLEIDSNFFAYQVNRMLRNSVDNTCTVICSSSMPRVFNTISALSEQIGLVHVYALEPIDSVLNATLACDLFLPEGILSIQPQWNTSQEKDIVNVAATLAAPLILNGLHLKSFVKNDDGVKRLYVNGKHMLDELIALGRYNPSNFAPNEYGKYIANAEKAFGLGGNQEAILKAYSELNEAF
;
A
#
# COMPACT_ATOMS: atom_id res chain seq x y z
N MET A 1 16.47 19.84 -12.08
CA MET A 1 16.64 18.37 -12.08
C MET A 1 16.38 17.86 -13.49
N THR A 2 17.35 17.17 -14.08
CA THR A 2 17.24 16.62 -15.43
C THR A 2 16.45 15.31 -15.35
N PRO A 3 15.37 15.11 -16.12
CA PRO A 3 14.66 13.84 -16.15
C PRO A 3 15.62 12.73 -16.58
N LYS A 4 15.70 11.64 -15.82
CA LYS A 4 16.41 10.43 -16.25
C LYS A 4 15.37 9.52 -16.88
N THR A 5 15.54 9.16 -18.14
CA THR A 5 14.63 8.24 -18.81
C THR A 5 15.08 6.81 -18.54
N ASP A 6 14.18 5.96 -18.05
CA ASP A 6 14.37 4.52 -18.11
C ASP A 6 13.72 3.98 -19.37
N PHE A 7 14.42 3.10 -20.07
CA PHE A 7 13.93 2.50 -21.32
C PHE A 7 12.57 1.82 -21.15
N PHE A 8 12.32 1.24 -19.97
CA PHE A 8 11.15 0.43 -19.68
C PHE A 8 10.04 1.24 -19.00
N PHE A 9 10.38 2.00 -17.96
CA PHE A 9 9.42 2.79 -17.17
C PHE A 9 9.27 4.25 -17.65
N LYS A 10 9.93 4.62 -18.75
CA LYS A 10 9.91 5.94 -19.38
C LYS A 10 10.43 7.03 -18.45
N ASN A 11 9.54 7.81 -17.84
CA ASN A 11 9.90 9.01 -17.11
C ASN A 11 10.18 8.70 -15.65
N ILE A 12 11.46 8.56 -15.31
CA ILE A 12 11.89 8.54 -13.92
C ILE A 12 12.23 9.98 -13.52
N LYS A 13 11.32 10.62 -12.79
CA LYS A 13 11.59 11.95 -12.22
C LYS A 13 12.53 11.77 -11.04
N SER A 14 13.70 12.44 -11.07
CA SER A 14 14.68 12.49 -9.98
C SER A 14 15.65 11.31 -9.86
N ASP A 15 16.66 11.50 -9.00
CA ASP A 15 17.67 10.51 -8.62
C ASP A 15 17.08 9.36 -7.78
N VAL A 16 16.01 9.66 -7.04
CA VAL A 16 15.07 8.65 -6.50
C VAL A 16 13.91 8.54 -7.48
N PRO A 17 13.74 7.40 -8.17
CA PRO A 17 12.70 7.21 -9.13
C PRO A 17 11.31 7.47 -8.59
N VAL A 18 10.54 8.28 -9.31
CA VAL A 18 9.12 8.48 -9.05
C VAL A 18 8.31 8.01 -10.26
N ILE A 19 7.43 7.02 -10.06
CA ILE A 19 6.58 6.43 -11.10
C ILE A 19 5.11 6.52 -10.69
N GLY A 20 4.21 6.76 -11.65
CA GLY A 20 2.77 6.72 -11.40
C GLY A 20 2.27 5.30 -11.17
N ALA A 21 1.44 5.09 -10.13
CA ALA A 21 0.84 3.78 -9.84
C ALA A 21 0.09 3.20 -11.04
N SER A 22 -0.68 4.02 -11.77
CA SER A 22 -1.40 3.60 -12.97
C SER A 22 -0.47 3.14 -14.09
N ASP A 23 0.65 3.82 -14.31
CA ASP A 23 1.61 3.44 -15.35
C ASP A 23 2.23 2.08 -15.02
N LEU A 24 2.66 1.91 -13.77
CA LEU A 24 3.28 0.68 -13.29
C LEU A 24 2.30 -0.50 -13.33
N ASN A 25 1.03 -0.27 -12.99
CA ASN A 25 -0.03 -1.26 -13.03
C ASN A 25 -0.42 -1.66 -14.46
N ASN A 26 -0.46 -0.71 -15.39
CA ASN A 26 -0.73 -1.02 -16.80
C ASN A 26 0.42 -1.84 -17.41
N ILE A 27 1.67 -1.45 -17.15
CA ILE A 27 2.84 -2.22 -17.63
C ILE A 27 2.81 -3.65 -17.09
N SER A 28 2.43 -3.85 -15.82
CA SER A 28 2.33 -5.20 -15.23
C SER A 28 1.27 -6.10 -15.87
N LEU A 29 0.30 -5.54 -16.58
CA LEU A 29 -0.72 -6.30 -17.33
C LEU A 29 -0.27 -6.67 -18.74
N GLU A 30 0.66 -5.91 -19.33
CA GLU A 30 1.06 -6.06 -20.73
C GLU A 30 2.15 -7.12 -20.92
N ILE A 31 2.81 -7.56 -19.84
CA ILE A 31 3.99 -8.41 -19.91
C ILE A 31 3.94 -9.54 -18.88
N ASP A 32 4.79 -10.55 -19.08
CA ASP A 32 4.99 -11.63 -18.13
C ASP A 32 5.46 -11.13 -16.74
N SER A 33 4.95 -11.75 -15.67
CA SER A 33 5.23 -11.33 -14.28
C SER A 33 6.71 -11.48 -13.90
N ASN A 34 7.40 -12.52 -14.37
CA ASN A 34 8.84 -12.69 -14.10
C ASN A 34 9.65 -11.61 -14.82
N PHE A 35 9.29 -11.32 -16.07
CA PHE A 35 9.91 -10.24 -16.82
C PHE A 35 9.65 -8.87 -16.17
N PHE A 36 8.41 -8.60 -15.73
CA PHE A 36 8.08 -7.38 -14.98
C PHE A 36 8.91 -7.25 -13.71
N ALA A 37 8.96 -8.29 -12.89
CA ALA A 37 9.74 -8.30 -11.66
C ALA A 37 11.24 -8.08 -11.93
N TYR A 38 11.78 -8.68 -13.00
CA TYR A 38 13.15 -8.43 -13.43
C TYR A 38 13.40 -6.96 -13.78
N GLN A 39 12.47 -6.31 -14.50
CA GLN A 39 12.62 -4.90 -14.85
C GLN A 39 12.52 -3.98 -13.63
N VAL A 40 11.60 -4.25 -12.70
CA VAL A 40 11.49 -3.49 -11.44
C VAL A 40 12.78 -3.62 -10.63
N ASN A 41 13.32 -4.82 -10.46
CA ASN A 41 14.58 -5.04 -9.76
C ASN A 41 15.77 -4.37 -10.46
N ARG A 42 15.84 -4.41 -11.80
CA ARG A 42 16.85 -3.66 -12.58
C ARG A 42 16.78 -2.17 -12.28
N MET A 43 15.57 -1.61 -12.22
CA MET A 43 15.39 -0.19 -11.92
C MET A 43 15.85 0.14 -10.49
N LEU A 44 15.43 -0.65 -9.51
CA LEU A 44 15.82 -0.46 -8.10
C LEU A 44 17.33 -0.54 -7.91
N ARG A 45 18.01 -1.51 -8.51
CA ARG A 45 19.48 -1.61 -8.45
C ARG A 45 20.19 -0.34 -8.93
N ASN A 46 19.58 0.39 -9.86
CA ASN A 46 20.15 1.57 -10.49
C ASN A 46 19.66 2.90 -9.89
N SER A 47 18.83 2.85 -8.84
CA SER A 47 18.33 4.02 -8.14
C SER A 47 19.16 4.37 -6.93
N VAL A 48 19.09 5.64 -6.50
CA VAL A 48 19.67 6.06 -5.22
C VAL A 48 18.98 5.31 -4.08
N ASP A 49 19.78 4.81 -3.15
CA ASP A 49 19.36 4.00 -1.99
C ASP A 49 18.49 2.79 -2.36
N ASN A 50 18.62 2.30 -3.59
CA ASN A 50 17.86 1.18 -4.12
C ASN A 50 16.34 1.33 -3.95
N THR A 51 15.85 2.57 -3.95
CA THR A 51 14.44 2.87 -3.64
C THR A 51 13.75 3.48 -4.84
N CYS A 52 12.46 3.21 -5.02
CA CYS A 52 11.59 3.88 -5.98
C CYS A 52 10.26 4.22 -5.31
N THR A 53 9.81 5.47 -5.44
CA THR A 53 8.51 5.92 -4.97
C THR A 53 7.46 5.77 -6.06
N VAL A 54 6.39 5.03 -5.77
CA VAL A 54 5.22 4.92 -6.62
C VAL A 54 4.18 5.91 -6.09
N ILE A 55 3.97 6.99 -6.84
CA ILE A 55 2.97 8.00 -6.49
C ILE A 55 1.61 7.62 -7.07
N CYS A 56 0.56 7.87 -6.28
CA CYS A 56 -0.79 7.78 -6.80
C CYS A 56 -1.55 9.08 -6.53
N SER A 57 -1.99 9.75 -7.58
CA SER A 57 -2.82 10.96 -7.49
C SER A 57 -4.31 10.65 -7.33
N SER A 58 -4.65 9.42 -6.93
CA SER A 58 -6.02 8.92 -6.76
C SER A 58 -6.21 8.41 -5.33
N SER A 59 -7.40 8.62 -4.77
CA SER A 59 -7.84 7.95 -3.55
C SER A 59 -7.98 6.43 -3.74
N MET A 60 -8.00 5.93 -4.98
CA MET A 60 -8.00 4.50 -5.28
C MET A 60 -6.76 4.16 -6.11
N PRO A 61 -5.63 3.81 -5.46
CA PRO A 61 -4.41 3.50 -6.17
C PRO A 61 -4.51 2.18 -6.94
N ARG A 62 -4.38 2.24 -8.26
CA ARG A 62 -4.30 1.05 -9.11
C ARG A 62 -2.95 0.37 -8.87
N VAL A 63 -2.86 -0.52 -7.89
CA VAL A 63 -1.63 -1.23 -7.52
C VAL A 63 -1.79 -2.75 -7.47
N PHE A 64 -3.01 -3.25 -7.69
CA PHE A 64 -3.31 -4.68 -7.57
C PHE A 64 -2.44 -5.55 -8.47
N ASN A 65 -2.35 -5.19 -9.76
CA ASN A 65 -1.61 -6.00 -10.73
C ASN A 65 -0.11 -5.87 -10.50
N THR A 66 0.36 -4.69 -10.11
CA THR A 66 1.76 -4.48 -9.71
C THR A 66 2.14 -5.39 -8.54
N ILE A 67 1.35 -5.40 -7.46
CA ILE A 67 1.65 -6.22 -6.28
C ILE A 67 1.54 -7.71 -6.63
N SER A 68 0.54 -8.11 -7.43
CA SER A 68 0.35 -9.50 -7.82
C SER A 68 1.51 -10.01 -8.70
N ALA A 69 1.94 -9.22 -9.69
CA ALA A 69 3.07 -9.56 -10.56
C ALA A 69 4.41 -9.63 -9.81
N LEU A 70 4.55 -8.93 -8.69
CA LEU A 70 5.75 -8.94 -7.85
C LEU A 70 5.69 -9.93 -6.69
N SER A 71 4.54 -10.58 -6.46
CA SER A 71 4.21 -11.30 -5.22
C SER A 71 5.25 -12.34 -4.77
N GLU A 72 5.77 -13.11 -5.72
CA GLU A 72 6.77 -14.15 -5.48
C GLU A 72 8.13 -13.58 -5.04
N GLN A 73 8.46 -12.36 -5.47
CA GLN A 73 9.73 -11.70 -5.16
C GLN A 73 9.67 -10.80 -3.93
N ILE A 74 8.48 -10.43 -3.46
CA ILE A 74 8.33 -9.60 -2.26
C ILE A 74 8.80 -10.41 -1.05
N GLY A 75 9.89 -10.02 -0.39
CA GLY A 75 10.37 -10.69 0.83
C GLY A 75 9.63 -10.23 2.09
N LEU A 76 9.20 -8.96 2.10
CA LEU A 76 8.67 -8.28 3.26
C LEU A 76 7.77 -7.12 2.81
N VAL A 77 6.72 -6.84 3.57
CA VAL A 77 5.84 -5.68 3.35
C VAL A 77 5.76 -4.86 4.63
N HIS A 78 6.04 -3.56 4.54
CA HIS A 78 5.76 -2.62 5.62
C HIS A 78 4.62 -1.69 5.22
N VAL A 79 3.66 -1.50 6.12
CA VAL A 79 2.57 -0.54 5.96
C VAL A 79 2.65 0.47 7.09
N TYR A 80 2.49 1.75 6.77
CA TYR A 80 2.64 2.84 7.74
C TYR A 80 1.76 4.02 7.38
N ALA A 81 1.51 4.86 8.37
CA ALA A 81 0.86 6.15 8.17
C ALA A 81 1.89 7.19 7.70
N LEU A 82 1.55 7.97 6.68
CA LEU A 82 2.24 9.18 6.28
C LEU A 82 1.57 10.38 6.94
N GLU A 83 2.39 11.28 7.48
CA GLU A 83 1.91 12.57 7.94
C GLU A 83 1.21 13.30 6.79
N PRO A 84 -0.01 13.82 7.01
CA PRO A 84 -0.72 14.56 5.99
C PRO A 84 0.00 15.89 5.71
N ILE A 85 0.03 16.29 4.44
CA ILE A 85 0.58 17.59 4.01
C ILE A 85 -0.28 18.76 4.53
N ASP A 86 -1.55 18.51 4.86
CA ASP A 86 -2.50 19.47 5.43
C ASP A 86 -3.10 18.93 6.72
N SER A 87 -3.08 19.74 7.79
CA SER A 87 -3.67 19.47 9.11
C SER A 87 -5.17 19.10 9.11
N VAL A 88 -5.90 19.39 8.02
CA VAL A 88 -7.32 19.06 7.87
C VAL A 88 -7.52 17.61 7.37
N LEU A 89 -6.46 16.95 6.90
CA LEU A 89 -6.51 15.57 6.40
C LEU A 89 -6.20 14.57 7.53
N ASN A 90 -6.83 13.40 7.45
CA ASN A 90 -6.39 12.22 8.20
C ASN A 90 -5.06 11.71 7.61
N ALA A 91 -4.25 11.00 8.39
CA ALA A 91 -3.02 10.44 7.84
C ALA A 91 -3.29 9.44 6.72
N THR A 92 -2.35 9.34 5.79
CA THR A 92 -2.49 8.48 4.61
C THR A 92 -1.77 7.16 4.81
N LEU A 93 -2.23 6.03 4.25
CA LEU A 93 -1.42 4.80 4.27
C LEU A 93 -0.39 4.82 3.13
N ALA A 94 0.84 4.44 3.46
CA ALA A 94 1.86 4.05 2.51
C ALA A 94 2.30 2.61 2.75
N CYS A 95 2.89 2.01 1.72
CA CYS A 95 3.32 0.62 1.74
C CYS A 95 4.69 0.48 1.07
N ASP A 96 5.67 -0.08 1.79
CA ASP A 96 6.97 -0.45 1.23
C ASP A 96 6.98 -1.95 0.91
N LEU A 97 7.29 -2.28 -0.34
CA LEU A 97 7.50 -3.64 -0.81
C LEU A 97 9.00 -3.89 -0.93
N PHE A 98 9.52 -4.81 -0.11
CA PHE A 98 10.93 -5.18 -0.13
C PHE A 98 11.15 -6.27 -1.18
N LEU A 99 11.96 -5.95 -2.18
CA LEU A 99 12.32 -6.78 -3.32
C LEU A 99 13.82 -7.11 -3.27
N PRO A 100 14.31 -8.11 -4.04
CA PRO A 100 15.71 -8.53 -4.01
C PRO A 100 16.71 -7.39 -4.20
N GLU A 101 16.38 -6.42 -5.05
CA GLU A 101 17.29 -5.33 -5.39
C GLU A 101 16.93 -4.00 -4.72
N GLY A 102 15.94 -3.94 -3.83
CA GLY A 102 15.55 -2.67 -3.21
C GLY A 102 14.12 -2.57 -2.69
N ILE A 103 13.64 -1.33 -2.54
CA ILE A 103 12.33 -1.01 -1.97
C ILE A 103 11.47 -0.28 -3.00
N LEU A 104 10.29 -0.83 -3.27
CA LEU A 104 9.24 -0.14 -4.00
C LEU A 104 8.23 0.46 -3.00
N SER A 105 8.29 1.78 -2.81
CA SER A 105 7.49 2.51 -1.83
C SER A 105 6.23 3.10 -2.47
N ILE A 106 5.09 2.48 -2.23
CA ILE A 106 3.78 2.94 -2.69
C ILE A 106 3.28 4.02 -1.73
N GLN A 107 3.29 5.27 -2.22
CA GLN A 107 2.91 6.46 -1.48
C GLN A 107 1.77 7.15 -2.22
N PRO A 108 0.53 6.77 -1.94
CA PRO A 108 -0.59 7.43 -2.54
C PRO A 108 -0.78 8.81 -1.92
N GLN A 109 -1.14 9.80 -2.73
CA GLN A 109 -1.50 11.14 -2.31
C GLN A 109 -3.01 11.16 -2.10
N TRP A 110 -3.46 10.83 -0.89
CA TRP A 110 -4.89 10.90 -0.57
C TRP A 110 -5.25 12.33 -0.21
N ASN A 111 -6.13 12.89 -1.01
CA ASN A 111 -6.66 14.24 -0.88
C ASN A 111 -8.01 14.25 -0.15
N THR A 112 -8.27 13.27 0.72
CA THR A 112 -9.64 12.99 1.12
C THR A 112 -9.93 13.46 2.53
N SER A 113 -10.79 14.47 2.62
CA SER A 113 -11.39 14.95 3.86
C SER A 113 -12.56 14.05 4.33
N GLN A 114 -12.81 12.88 3.72
CA GLN A 114 -13.96 12.02 4.00
C GLN A 114 -13.55 10.61 4.44
N GLU A 115 -14.19 10.13 5.51
CA GLU A 115 -13.97 8.83 6.14
C GLU A 115 -14.10 7.62 5.19
N LYS A 116 -15.03 7.70 4.22
CA LYS A 116 -15.30 6.64 3.24
C LYS A 116 -14.08 6.31 2.37
N ASP A 117 -13.19 7.28 2.17
CA ASP A 117 -12.06 7.13 1.29
C ASP A 117 -10.93 6.34 1.95
N ILE A 118 -10.78 6.42 3.28
CA ILE A 118 -9.83 5.60 4.05
C ILE A 118 -10.15 4.10 3.90
N VAL A 119 -11.45 3.74 3.96
CA VAL A 119 -11.90 2.36 3.78
C VAL A 119 -11.56 1.85 2.39
N ASN A 120 -11.84 2.66 1.36
CA ASN A 120 -11.54 2.32 -0.03
C ASN A 120 -10.06 2.06 -0.23
N VAL A 121 -9.20 2.88 0.39
CA VAL A 121 -7.78 2.68 0.15
C VAL A 121 -7.21 1.52 0.97
N ALA A 122 -7.64 1.38 2.23
CA ALA A 122 -7.28 0.23 3.03
C ALA A 122 -7.67 -1.07 2.31
N ALA A 123 -8.85 -1.12 1.67
CA ALA A 123 -9.28 -2.25 0.85
C ALA A 123 -8.40 -2.44 -0.40
N THR A 124 -8.06 -1.35 -1.09
CA THR A 124 -7.20 -1.38 -2.29
C THR A 124 -5.80 -1.94 -2.00
N LEU A 125 -5.27 -1.70 -0.79
CA LEU A 125 -4.01 -2.28 -0.33
C LEU A 125 -4.19 -3.68 0.26
N ALA A 126 -5.24 -3.93 1.04
CA ALA A 126 -5.49 -5.21 1.68
C ALA A 126 -5.73 -6.34 0.66
N ALA A 127 -6.53 -6.07 -0.37
CA ALA A 127 -6.92 -7.09 -1.35
C ALA A 127 -5.72 -7.79 -2.03
N PRO A 128 -4.78 -7.08 -2.67
CA PRO A 128 -3.63 -7.75 -3.30
C PRO A 128 -2.68 -8.38 -2.28
N LEU A 129 -2.56 -7.83 -1.07
CA LEU A 129 -1.71 -8.43 -0.03
C LEU A 129 -2.31 -9.74 0.51
N ILE A 130 -3.62 -9.83 0.67
CA ILE A 130 -4.30 -11.04 1.14
C ILE A 130 -4.29 -12.10 0.05
N LEU A 131 -4.72 -11.75 -1.17
CA LEU A 131 -4.90 -12.70 -2.26
C LEU A 131 -3.59 -13.32 -2.76
N ASN A 132 -2.48 -12.61 -2.62
CA ASN A 132 -1.15 -13.13 -2.96
C ASN A 132 -0.39 -13.70 -1.75
N GLY A 133 -1.07 -13.94 -0.61
CA GLY A 133 -0.44 -14.51 0.59
C GLY A 133 0.58 -13.58 1.28
N LEU A 134 0.70 -12.33 0.85
CA LEU A 134 1.67 -11.36 1.36
C LEU A 134 1.33 -10.89 2.78
N HIS A 135 0.07 -10.96 3.18
CA HIS A 135 -0.38 -10.68 4.55
C HIS A 135 0.42 -11.45 5.62
N LEU A 136 0.94 -12.64 5.29
CA LEU A 136 1.77 -13.45 6.19
C LEU A 136 3.14 -12.81 6.49
N LYS A 137 3.60 -11.90 5.63
CA LYS A 137 4.87 -11.17 5.70
C LYS A 137 4.67 -9.64 5.70
N SER A 138 3.49 -9.20 6.13
CA SER A 138 3.16 -7.78 6.29
C SER A 138 3.30 -7.32 7.74
N PHE A 139 3.82 -6.11 7.92
CA PHE A 139 4.05 -5.49 9.22
C PHE A 139 3.58 -4.04 9.20
N VAL A 140 3.06 -3.56 10.32
CA VAL A 140 2.85 -2.14 10.59
C VAL A 140 4.17 -1.54 11.08
N LYS A 141 4.58 -0.42 10.48
CA LYS A 141 5.69 0.40 10.97
C LYS A 141 5.11 1.67 11.58
N ASN A 142 5.50 1.95 12.82
CA ASN A 142 5.12 3.13 13.61
C ASN A 142 6.33 3.65 14.39
N ASP A 143 6.17 4.75 15.12
CA ASP A 143 7.27 5.37 15.89
C ASP A 143 7.84 4.43 16.96
N ASP A 144 7.00 3.52 17.49
CA ASP A 144 7.38 2.50 18.47
C ASP A 144 8.10 1.27 17.86
N GLY A 145 8.23 1.21 16.52
CA GLY A 145 8.97 0.15 15.82
C GLY A 145 8.16 -0.56 14.72
N VAL A 146 8.37 -1.87 14.59
CA VAL A 146 7.73 -2.71 13.58
C VAL A 146 6.95 -3.82 14.25
N LYS A 147 5.66 -3.90 14.00
CA LYS A 147 4.73 -4.90 14.54
C LYS A 147 4.13 -5.72 13.41
N ARG A 148 3.98 -7.03 13.57
CA ARG A 148 3.32 -7.86 12.55
C ARG A 148 1.86 -7.45 12.39
N LEU A 149 1.43 -7.26 11.14
CA LEU A 149 0.03 -7.02 10.78
C LEU A 149 -0.73 -8.35 10.95
N TYR A 150 -1.87 -8.35 11.64
CA TYR A 150 -2.51 -9.61 12.06
C TYR A 150 -2.85 -10.56 10.89
N VAL A 151 -2.71 -11.86 11.15
CA VAL A 151 -2.66 -12.96 10.15
C VAL A 151 -4.02 -13.27 9.49
N ASN A 152 -5.12 -12.70 9.97
CA ASN A 152 -6.45 -12.97 9.43
C ASN A 152 -6.93 -11.78 8.57
N GLY A 153 -7.30 -12.03 7.31
CA GLY A 153 -7.60 -10.99 6.31
C GLY A 153 -8.63 -9.93 6.72
N LYS A 154 -9.61 -10.26 7.56
CA LYS A 154 -10.56 -9.27 8.14
C LYS A 154 -9.86 -8.30 9.11
N HIS A 155 -8.99 -8.83 9.97
CA HIS A 155 -8.22 -8.03 10.94
C HIS A 155 -7.22 -7.11 10.25
N MET A 156 -6.70 -7.54 9.09
CA MET A 156 -5.81 -6.71 8.28
C MET A 156 -6.51 -5.44 7.80
N LEU A 157 -7.71 -5.55 7.22
CA LEU A 157 -8.44 -4.37 6.75
C LEU A 157 -8.77 -3.41 7.89
N ASP A 158 -9.20 -3.92 9.04
CA ASP A 158 -9.52 -3.10 10.21
C ASP A 158 -8.27 -2.38 10.76
N GLU A 159 -7.12 -3.06 10.81
CA GLU A 159 -5.85 -2.47 11.27
C GLU A 159 -5.33 -1.43 10.28
N LEU A 160 -5.51 -1.64 8.98
CA LEU A 160 -5.20 -0.64 7.95
C LEU A 160 -6.12 0.58 8.03
N ILE A 161 -7.43 0.40 8.24
CA ILE A 161 -8.35 1.52 8.45
C ILE A 161 -7.96 2.29 9.71
N ALA A 162 -7.64 1.60 10.80
CA ALA A 162 -7.18 2.24 12.04
C ALA A 162 -5.89 3.04 11.83
N LEU A 163 -4.95 2.49 11.06
CA LEU A 163 -3.70 3.16 10.70
C LEU A 163 -3.93 4.35 9.76
N GLY A 164 -4.89 4.27 8.83
CA GLY A 164 -5.28 5.39 7.95
C GLY A 164 -6.09 6.48 8.67
N ARG A 165 -6.55 6.22 9.89
CA ARG A 165 -7.13 7.25 10.77
C ARG A 165 -6.09 7.90 11.68
N TYR A 166 -4.90 7.30 11.81
CA TYR A 166 -3.89 7.72 12.77
C TYR A 166 -3.21 9.01 12.32
N ASN A 167 -3.60 10.17 12.83
CA ASN A 167 -2.82 11.39 12.64
C ASN A 167 -1.62 11.42 13.62
N PRO A 168 -0.35 11.32 13.15
CA PRO A 168 0.83 11.26 14.03
C PRO A 168 0.97 12.50 14.93
N SER A 169 0.41 13.63 14.53
CA SER A 169 0.49 14.89 15.28
C SER A 169 -0.52 15.01 16.45
N ASN A 170 -1.47 14.06 16.60
CA ASN A 170 -2.59 14.19 17.55
C ASN A 170 -2.74 13.07 18.61
N PHE A 171 -1.84 12.08 18.71
CA PHE A 171 -2.04 10.96 19.64
C PHE A 171 -0.86 10.65 20.57
N ALA A 172 -1.20 10.45 21.85
CA ALA A 172 -0.32 9.83 22.83
C ALA A 172 -0.34 8.28 22.66
N PRO A 173 0.77 7.56 22.90
CA PRO A 173 0.96 6.12 22.59
C PRO A 173 -0.09 5.14 23.15
N ASN A 174 -0.94 5.56 24.08
CA ASN A 174 -1.70 4.70 24.98
C ASN A 174 -3.12 4.38 24.48
N GLU A 175 -3.54 4.94 23.34
CA GLU A 175 -4.93 4.85 22.88
C GLU A 175 -5.14 3.96 21.65
N TYR A 176 -4.06 3.47 21.03
CA TYR A 176 -4.12 2.53 19.90
C TYR A 176 -4.89 1.25 20.26
N GLY A 177 -4.72 0.76 21.50
CA GLY A 177 -5.47 -0.40 22.02
C GLY A 177 -6.98 -0.15 22.17
N LYS A 178 -7.42 1.11 22.35
CA LYS A 178 -8.85 1.45 22.46
C LYS A 178 -9.55 1.47 21.11
N TYR A 179 -8.86 1.87 20.05
CA TYR A 179 -9.43 1.87 18.69
C TYR A 179 -9.67 0.46 18.17
N ILE A 180 -8.74 -0.47 18.41
CA ILE A 180 -8.91 -1.88 18.07
C ILE A 180 -10.10 -2.47 18.84
N ALA A 181 -10.20 -2.24 20.16
CA ALA A 181 -11.32 -2.73 20.96
C ALA A 181 -12.69 -2.16 20.53
N ASN A 182 -12.73 -0.92 20.01
CA ASN A 182 -13.97 -0.32 19.50
C ASN A 182 -14.35 -0.84 18.11
N ALA A 183 -13.38 -1.14 17.24
CA ALA A 183 -13.62 -1.78 15.95
C ALA A 183 -14.14 -3.22 16.12
N GLU A 184 -13.57 -3.97 17.06
CA GLU A 184 -14.00 -5.32 17.42
C GLU A 184 -15.46 -5.35 17.93
N LYS A 185 -15.86 -4.32 18.68
CA LYS A 185 -17.21 -4.20 19.27
C LYS A 185 -18.26 -3.71 18.27
N ALA A 186 -17.87 -2.94 17.25
CA ALA A 186 -18.77 -2.39 16.25
C ALA A 186 -19.11 -3.36 15.11
N PHE A 187 -18.22 -4.31 14.79
CA PHE A 187 -18.29 -5.05 13.51
C PHE A 187 -18.28 -6.59 13.59
N GLY A 188 -18.57 -7.18 14.76
CA GLY A 188 -18.94 -8.60 14.91
C GLY A 188 -18.00 -9.59 14.20
N LEU A 189 -16.96 -10.05 14.90
CA LEU A 189 -15.93 -10.94 14.36
C LEU A 189 -16.51 -12.33 13.98
N GLY A 190 -16.41 -12.65 12.68
CA GLY A 190 -16.77 -13.92 12.06
C GLY A 190 -16.39 -13.84 10.59
N GLY A 191 -15.45 -14.68 10.16
CA GLY A 191 -14.73 -14.52 8.89
C GLY A 191 -15.57 -14.80 7.65
N ASN A 192 -15.21 -14.15 6.54
CA ASN A 192 -15.37 -14.73 5.22
C ASN A 192 -14.44 -14.02 4.21
N GLN A 193 -13.50 -14.76 3.61
CA GLN A 193 -12.67 -14.31 2.48
C GLN A 193 -13.56 -13.87 1.29
N GLU A 194 -14.77 -14.43 1.18
CA GLU A 194 -15.80 -13.98 0.23
C GLU A 194 -16.26 -12.55 0.46
N ALA A 195 -16.26 -12.03 1.70
CA ALA A 195 -16.70 -10.65 1.96
C ALA A 195 -15.67 -9.62 1.48
N ILE A 196 -14.38 -9.95 1.55
CA ILE A 196 -13.29 -9.12 1.02
C ILE A 196 -13.30 -9.17 -0.51
N LEU A 197 -13.46 -10.37 -1.08
CA LEU A 197 -13.61 -10.55 -2.52
C LEU A 197 -14.86 -9.85 -3.07
N LYS A 198 -15.97 -9.91 -2.34
CA LYS A 198 -17.23 -9.25 -2.67
C LYS A 198 -17.10 -7.72 -2.58
N ALA A 199 -16.48 -7.20 -1.53
CA ALA A 199 -16.20 -5.76 -1.44
C ALA A 199 -15.30 -5.31 -2.60
N TYR A 200 -14.26 -6.09 -2.95
CA TYR A 200 -13.38 -5.79 -4.08
C TYR A 200 -14.10 -5.91 -5.43
N SER A 201 -14.99 -6.88 -5.62
CA SER A 201 -15.77 -7.04 -6.86
C SER A 201 -16.83 -5.97 -7.01
N GLU A 202 -17.57 -5.63 -5.94
CA GLU A 202 -18.55 -4.54 -5.92
C GLU A 202 -17.87 -3.18 -6.17
N LEU A 203 -16.62 -3.01 -5.72
CA LEU A 203 -15.79 -1.83 -6.01
C LEU A 203 -15.33 -1.77 -7.48
N ASN A 204 -15.12 -2.92 -8.14
CA ASN A 204 -14.74 -2.99 -9.56
C ASN A 204 -15.94 -2.90 -10.52
N GLU A 205 -17.15 -3.28 -10.11
CA GLU A 205 -18.37 -3.18 -10.94
C GLU A 205 -19.01 -1.78 -10.92
N ALA A 206 -18.59 -0.91 -10.00
CA ALA A 206 -19.11 0.46 -9.88
C ALA A 206 -18.46 1.48 -10.85
N PHE A 207 -17.45 1.08 -11.63
CA PHE A 207 -16.68 1.93 -12.56
C PHE A 207 -16.10 1.14 -13.75
#